data_AF-A0A920NTR6-F1
#
_entry.id   AF-A0A920NTR6-F1
#
_cell.length_a   1.000
_cell.length_b   1.000
_cell.length_c   1.000
_cell.angle_alpha   90.00
_cell.angle_beta   90.00
_cell.angle_gamma   90.00
#
_symmetry.space_group_name_H-M   'P 1'
#
loop_
_entity.id
_entity.type
_entity.pdbx_description
1 polymer ?
#
loop_
_entity_poly.entity_id
_entity_poly.type
_entity_poly.pdbx_seq_one_letter_code
_entity_poly.pdbx_strand_id
1 'polypeptide(L)'
;MSMTYGHSATETLVSMFSDREADLGLDINLLGEISDYFRVIREKYSEFEGSLKGVDSTMLIKQVPGGMLSNLESQLKTINQQDKLEKIKDEIAKVREDFGYPPLVTPVSQIIGAQSLLNVTENSKYGSLTSETKKLVLGA
;
A
#
# COMPACT_ATOMS: atom_id res chain seq x y z
N MET A 1 -8.99 4.22 -12.51
CA MET A 1 -7.69 3.94 -11.83
C MET A 1 -7.80 4.16 -10.32
N SER A 2 -8.89 3.72 -9.69
CA SER A 2 -9.23 4.03 -8.29
C SER A 2 -9.46 2.75 -7.50
N MET A 3 -9.65 2.90 -6.18
CA MET A 3 -9.92 1.84 -5.20
C MET A 3 -8.72 0.91 -4.96
N THR A 4 -8.93 -0.13 -4.13
CA THR A 4 -7.89 -1.08 -3.70
C THR A 4 -6.71 -0.36 -3.02
N TYR A 5 -5.49 -0.48 -3.54
CA TYR A 5 -4.30 0.22 -3.04
C TYR A 5 -4.24 1.70 -3.46
N GLY A 6 -5.13 2.14 -4.35
CA GLY A 6 -5.19 3.50 -4.89
C GLY A 6 -6.09 4.44 -4.09
N HIS A 7 -6.55 5.49 -4.76
CA HIS A 7 -7.37 6.54 -4.16
C HIS A 7 -8.86 6.33 -4.46
N SER A 8 -9.72 7.08 -3.77
CA SER A 8 -11.15 7.17 -4.07
C SER A 8 -11.39 7.58 -5.53
N ALA A 9 -12.48 7.07 -6.11
CA ALA A 9 -12.87 7.44 -7.47
C ALA A 9 -13.35 8.90 -7.53
N THR A 10 -12.84 9.66 -8.50
CA THR A 10 -13.19 11.07 -8.69
C THR A 10 -14.67 11.24 -8.99
N GLU A 11 -15.22 10.40 -9.86
CA GLU A 11 -16.62 10.40 -10.30
C GLU A 11 -17.57 10.18 -9.11
N THR A 12 -17.19 9.29 -8.19
CA THR A 12 -17.94 9.03 -6.96
C THR A 12 -17.93 10.25 -6.05
N LEU A 13 -16.78 10.89 -5.83
CA LEU A 13 -16.70 12.10 -5.01
C LEU A 13 -17.51 13.24 -5.61
N VAL A 14 -17.42 13.47 -6.92
CA VAL A 14 -18.24 14.48 -7.62
C VAL A 14 -19.73 14.20 -7.42
N SER A 15 -20.15 12.95 -7.63
CA SER A 15 -21.56 12.55 -7.45
C SER A 15 -22.06 12.73 -6.01
N MET A 16 -21.20 12.53 -5.01
CA MET A 16 -21.57 12.73 -3.59
C MET A 16 -21.88 14.19 -3.26
N PHE A 17 -21.22 15.13 -3.94
CA PHE A 17 -21.35 16.58 -3.71
C PHE A 17 -22.30 17.28 -4.69
N SER A 18 -22.81 16.58 -5.71
CA SER A 18 -23.79 17.10 -6.65
C SER A 18 -25.02 17.66 -5.94
N ASP A 19 -25.49 18.82 -6.37
CA ASP A 19 -26.67 19.54 -5.82
C ASP A 19 -26.52 19.94 -4.35
N ARG A 20 -25.29 20.00 -3.83
CA ARG A 20 -24.98 20.49 -2.48
C ARG A 20 -24.25 21.83 -2.55
N GLU A 21 -24.15 22.51 -1.41
CA GLU A 21 -23.38 23.76 -1.30
C GLU A 21 -21.90 23.59 -1.70
N ALA A 22 -21.35 22.38 -1.52
CA ALA A 22 -19.98 22.03 -1.88
C ALA A 22 -19.87 21.34 -3.27
N ASP A 23 -20.80 21.61 -4.20
CA ASP A 23 -20.73 21.08 -5.56
C ASP A 23 -19.40 21.48 -6.23
N LEU A 24 -18.79 20.52 -6.93
CA LEU A 24 -17.49 20.67 -7.57
C LEU A 24 -17.60 21.23 -9.00
N GLY A 25 -18.80 21.23 -9.60
CA GLY A 25 -19.03 21.75 -10.95
C GLY A 25 -18.31 20.98 -12.06
N LEU A 26 -17.95 19.71 -11.82
CA LEU A 26 -17.27 18.85 -12.79
C LEU A 26 -18.27 18.03 -13.61
N ASP A 27 -18.04 17.94 -14.92
CA ASP A 27 -18.89 17.15 -15.81
C ASP A 27 -18.67 15.64 -15.62
N ILE A 28 -19.69 14.97 -15.09
CA ILE A 28 -19.66 13.53 -14.80
C ILE A 28 -19.52 12.67 -16.06
N ASN A 29 -20.05 13.12 -17.21
CA ASN A 29 -19.97 12.39 -18.47
C ASN A 29 -18.54 12.43 -19.02
N LEU A 30 -17.91 13.61 -18.99
CA LEU A 30 -16.52 13.77 -19.39
C LEU A 30 -15.58 12.94 -18.51
N LEU A 31 -15.82 12.91 -17.20
CA LEU A 31 -15.06 12.04 -16.29
C LEU A 31 -15.25 10.55 -16.63
N GLY A 32 -16.47 10.14 -17.02
CA GLY A 32 -16.76 8.80 -17.51
C GLY A 32 -15.94 8.42 -18.75
N GLU A 33 -15.88 9.30 -19.75
CA GLU A 33 -15.08 9.10 -20.97
C GLU A 33 -13.58 8.93 -20.65
N ILE A 34 -13.06 9.74 -19.73
CA ILE A 34 -11.66 9.63 -19.25
C ILE A 34 -11.46 8.28 -18.53
N SER A 35 -12.43 7.86 -17.72
CA SER A 35 -12.39 6.58 -17.00
C SER A 35 -12.32 5.40 -17.98
N ASP A 36 -13.13 5.44 -19.05
CA ASP A 36 -13.13 4.43 -20.11
C ASP A 36 -11.80 4.35 -20.85
N TYR A 37 -11.21 5.50 -21.17
CA TYR A 37 -9.87 5.54 -21.76
C TYR A 37 -8.83 4.84 -20.87
N PHE A 38 -8.82 5.14 -19.57
CA PHE A 38 -7.88 4.51 -18.65
C PHE A 38 -8.17 3.04 -18.36
N ARG A 39 -9.42 2.59 -18.51
CA ARG A 39 -9.82 1.17 -18.37
C ARG A 39 -9.03 0.29 -19.35
N VAL A 40 -8.97 0.71 -20.62
CA VAL A 40 -8.22 0.02 -21.68
C VAL A 40 -6.70 0.07 -21.43
N ILE A 41 -6.20 1.19 -20.91
CA ILE A 41 -4.77 1.32 -20.59
C ILE A 41 -4.37 0.37 -19.46
N ARG A 42 -5.19 0.26 -18.41
CA ARG A 42 -4.89 -0.56 -17.22
C ARG A 42 -4.67 -2.03 -17.57
N GLU A 43 -5.39 -2.56 -18.55
CA GLU A 43 -5.24 -3.95 -19.01
C GLU A 43 -3.80 -4.28 -19.46
N LYS A 44 -3.09 -3.31 -20.05
CA LYS A 44 -1.69 -3.45 -20.48
C LYS A 44 -0.72 -3.67 -19.32
N TYR A 45 -1.13 -3.36 -18.09
CA TYR A 45 -0.32 -3.44 -16.88
C TYR A 45 -0.79 -4.55 -15.92
N SER A 46 -1.62 -5.48 -16.40
CA SER A 46 -2.18 -6.58 -15.59
C SER A 46 -1.14 -7.43 -14.85
N GLU A 47 0.08 -7.54 -15.37
CA GLU A 47 1.19 -8.27 -14.71
C GLU A 47 1.60 -7.64 -13.36
N PHE A 48 1.43 -6.33 -13.21
CA PHE A 48 1.84 -5.53 -12.05
C PHE A 48 0.70 -5.31 -11.04
N GLU A 49 -0.50 -5.83 -11.31
CA GLU A 49 -1.63 -5.72 -10.39
C GLU A 49 -1.37 -6.52 -9.11
N GLY A 50 -1.72 -5.91 -7.98
CA GLY A 50 -1.72 -6.59 -6.69
C GLY A 50 -2.86 -7.60 -6.58
N SER A 51 -2.83 -8.40 -5.51
CA SER A 51 -3.79 -9.47 -5.29
C SER A 51 -5.10 -9.02 -4.62
N LEU A 52 -5.13 -7.82 -4.02
CA LEU A 52 -6.29 -7.29 -3.32
C LEU A 52 -7.49 -7.11 -4.26
N LYS A 53 -8.63 -7.69 -3.85
CA LYS A 53 -9.93 -7.49 -4.47
C LYS A 53 -10.85 -6.80 -3.47
N GLY A 54 -11.46 -5.69 -3.88
CA GLY A 54 -12.37 -4.92 -3.00
C GLY A 54 -11.61 -4.02 -2.02
N VAL A 55 -11.99 -4.08 -0.75
CA VAL A 55 -11.49 -3.20 0.33
C VAL A 55 -10.93 -4.05 1.47
N ASP A 56 -9.74 -3.72 1.95
CA ASP A 56 -9.13 -4.32 3.14
C ASP A 56 -9.25 -3.38 4.34
N SER A 57 -10.23 -3.64 5.21
CA SER A 57 -10.44 -2.85 6.43
C SER A 57 -9.32 -3.01 7.46
N THR A 58 -8.52 -4.07 7.38
CA THR A 58 -7.39 -4.29 8.32
C THR A 58 -6.31 -3.23 8.13
N MET A 59 -6.26 -2.57 6.97
CA MET A 59 -5.37 -1.43 6.72
C MET A 59 -5.63 -0.27 7.71
N LEU A 60 -6.86 -0.07 8.17
CA LEU A 60 -7.19 0.96 9.17
C LEU A 60 -6.58 0.64 10.55
N ILE A 61 -6.44 -0.65 10.86
CA ILE A 61 -5.91 -1.14 12.14
C ILE A 61 -4.39 -1.19 12.09
N LYS A 62 -3.84 -1.85 11.06
CA LYS A 62 -2.39 -2.08 10.91
C LYS A 62 -1.63 -0.87 10.36
N GLN A 63 -2.36 0.13 9.84
CA GLN A 63 -1.82 1.39 9.29
C GLN A 63 -0.75 1.19 8.20
N VAL A 64 -0.81 0.08 7.46
CA VAL A 64 0.14 -0.19 6.38
C VAL A 64 -0.29 0.54 5.12
N PRO A 65 0.56 1.41 4.52
CA PRO A 65 0.22 2.13 3.30
C PRO A 65 -0.03 1.21 2.11
N GLY A 66 -1.03 1.52 1.28
CA GLY A 66 -1.36 0.72 0.10
C GLY A 66 -0.20 0.55 -0.88
N GLY A 67 0.50 1.65 -1.21
CA GLY A 67 1.68 1.60 -2.10
C GLY A 67 2.86 0.81 -1.54
N MET A 68 2.97 0.69 -0.21
CA MET A 68 3.97 -0.17 0.42
C MET A 68 3.61 -1.65 0.22
N LEU A 69 2.33 -2.02 0.40
CA LEU A 69 1.85 -3.40 0.22
C LEU A 69 1.95 -3.87 -1.23
N SER A 70 1.53 -3.05 -2.20
CA SER A 70 1.58 -3.43 -3.62
C SER A 70 3.03 -3.67 -4.08
N ASN A 71 3.97 -2.85 -3.58
CA ASN A 71 5.40 -3.04 -3.86
C ASN A 71 5.94 -4.31 -3.19
N LEU A 72 5.59 -4.55 -1.92
CA LEU A 72 5.99 -5.76 -1.21
C LEU A 72 5.45 -7.04 -1.89
N GLU A 73 4.19 -7.04 -2.34
CA GLU A 73 3.60 -8.15 -3.10
C GLU A 73 4.37 -8.43 -4.39
N SER A 74 4.76 -7.37 -5.10
CA SER A 74 5.57 -7.48 -6.32
C SER A 74 6.95 -8.10 -6.04
N GLN A 75 7.59 -7.71 -4.93
CA GLN A 75 8.86 -8.31 -4.49
C GLN A 75 8.70 -9.79 -4.13
N LEU A 76 7.65 -10.14 -3.37
CA LEU A 76 7.35 -11.53 -2.99
C LEU A 76 7.03 -12.41 -4.20
N LYS A 77 6.34 -11.86 -5.20
CA LYS A 77 6.08 -12.54 -6.47
C LYS A 77 7.38 -12.90 -7.20
N THR A 78 8.35 -11.99 -7.21
CA THR A 78 9.67 -12.21 -7.85
C THR A 78 10.44 -13.37 -7.21
N ILE A 79 10.28 -13.58 -5.90
CA ILE A 79 10.96 -14.67 -5.16
C ILE A 79 10.07 -15.89 -4.90
N ASN A 80 8.86 -15.96 -5.49
CA ASN A 80 7.87 -17.02 -5.26
C ASN A 80 7.51 -17.26 -3.78
N GLN A 81 7.36 -16.21 -2.98
CA GLN A 81 7.00 -16.28 -1.54
C GLN A 81 5.75 -15.47 -1.19
N GLN A 82 4.78 -15.43 -2.11
CA GLN A 82 3.53 -14.67 -1.94
C GLN A 82 2.70 -15.16 -0.75
N ASP A 83 2.85 -16.44 -0.37
CA ASP A 83 2.22 -17.07 0.80
C ASP A 83 2.63 -16.44 2.13
N LYS A 84 3.75 -15.70 2.16
CA LYS A 84 4.26 -15.03 3.37
C LYS A 84 3.66 -13.65 3.60
N LEU A 85 2.86 -13.11 2.69
CA LEU A 85 2.34 -11.73 2.76
C LEU A 85 1.65 -11.44 4.09
N GLU A 86 0.75 -12.30 4.54
CA GLU A 86 0.02 -12.09 5.80
C GLU A 86 0.94 -12.10 7.02
N LYS A 87 1.92 -13.01 7.05
CA LYS A 87 2.94 -13.04 8.11
C LYS A 87 3.77 -11.75 8.12
N ILE A 88 4.09 -11.21 6.95
CA ILE A 88 4.85 -9.95 6.85
C ILE A 88 3.99 -8.76 7.28
N LYS A 89 2.68 -8.72 6.95
CA LYS A 89 1.76 -7.69 7.46
C LYS A 89 1.72 -7.66 8.99
N ASP A 90 1.68 -8.83 9.62
CA ASP A 90 1.70 -8.94 11.08
C ASP A 90 3.07 -8.53 11.66
N GLU A 91 4.15 -8.88 10.98
CA GLU A 91 5.51 -8.49 11.40
C GLU A 91 5.74 -6.98 11.27
N ILE A 92 5.21 -6.32 10.24
CA ILE A 92 5.27 -4.85 10.08
C ILE A 92 4.70 -4.14 11.30
N ALA A 93 3.56 -4.61 11.82
CA ALA A 93 2.95 -4.02 13.01
C ALA A 93 3.87 -4.14 14.24
N LYS A 94 4.50 -5.30 14.43
CA LYS A 94 5.42 -5.57 15.55
C LYS A 94 6.73 -4.78 15.43
N VAL A 95 7.34 -4.75 14.24
CA VAL A 95 8.58 -4.00 13.99
C VAL A 95 8.36 -2.51 14.19
N ARG A 96 7.21 -1.99 13.73
CA ARG A 96 6.83 -0.60 13.97
C ARG A 96 6.67 -0.28 15.46
N GLU A 97 6.03 -1.17 16.21
CA GLU A 97 5.92 -1.04 17.67
C GLU A 97 7.30 -1.03 18.34
N ASP A 98 8.17 -1.99 18.00
CA ASP A 98 9.53 -2.08 18.54
C ASP A 98 10.36 -0.81 18.23
N PHE A 99 10.08 -0.14 17.11
CA PHE A 99 10.79 1.08 16.69
C PHE A 99 10.12 2.36 17.24
N GLY A 100 9.14 2.25 18.14
CA GLY A 100 8.52 3.40 18.80
C GLY A 100 7.39 4.07 18.00
N TYR A 101 6.66 3.31 17.20
CA TYR A 101 5.52 3.78 16.42
C TYR A 101 5.79 4.94 15.44
N PRO A 102 6.87 4.91 14.64
CA PRO A 102 7.10 5.98 13.69
C PRO A 102 5.98 6.00 12.62
N PRO A 103 5.69 7.17 12.02
CA PRO A 103 4.77 7.26 10.92
C PRO A 103 5.24 6.39 9.73
N LEU A 104 4.36 5.53 9.21
CA LEU A 104 4.67 4.69 8.04
C LEU A 104 4.53 5.50 6.75
N VAL A 105 5.48 6.37 6.51
CA VAL A 105 5.66 7.11 5.24
C VAL A 105 7.06 6.87 4.71
N THR A 106 7.28 7.08 3.42
CA THR A 106 8.61 6.95 2.81
C THR A 106 9.58 7.96 3.44
N PRO A 107 10.82 7.57 3.83
CA PRO A 107 11.47 6.26 3.63
C PRO A 107 11.20 5.22 4.73
N VAL A 108 10.67 5.63 5.89
CA VAL A 108 10.49 4.76 7.08
C VAL A 108 9.67 3.51 6.78
N SER A 109 8.59 3.64 6.00
CA SER A 109 7.75 2.53 5.58
C SER A 109 8.55 1.43 4.84
N GLN A 110 9.49 1.81 3.98
CA GLN A 110 10.35 0.87 3.27
C GLN A 110 11.34 0.18 4.20
N ILE A 111 11.90 0.91 5.17
CA ILE A 111 12.84 0.38 6.16
C ILE A 111 12.15 -0.69 7.01
N ILE A 112 10.98 -0.36 7.57
CA ILE A 112 10.19 -1.30 8.37
C ILE A 112 9.73 -2.49 7.54
N GLY A 113 9.29 -2.26 6.29
CA GLY A 113 8.89 -3.34 5.38
C GLY A 113 10.04 -4.31 5.07
N ALA A 114 11.21 -3.78 4.75
CA ALA A 114 12.40 -4.58 4.47
C ALA A 114 12.85 -5.39 5.70
N GLN A 115 12.85 -4.77 6.88
CA GLN A 115 13.20 -5.48 8.11
C GLN A 115 12.17 -6.57 8.46
N SER A 116 10.88 -6.31 8.23
CA SER A 116 9.82 -7.30 8.43
C SER A 116 9.92 -8.47 7.47
N LEU A 117 10.26 -8.19 6.20
CA LEU A 117 10.55 -9.21 5.21
C LEU A 117 11.72 -10.08 5.66
N LEU A 118 12.85 -9.49 6.08
CA LEU A 118 14.00 -10.23 6.60
C LEU A 118 13.64 -11.12 7.79
N ASN A 119 12.92 -10.57 8.78
CA ASN A 119 12.52 -11.33 9.96
C ASN A 119 11.71 -12.58 9.60
N VAL A 120 10.76 -12.46 8.66
CA VAL A 120 9.90 -13.56 8.22
C VAL A 120 10.62 -14.55 7.31
N THR A 121 11.52 -14.09 6.44
CA THR A 121 12.24 -14.97 5.52
C THR A 121 13.35 -15.75 6.21
N GLU A 122 14.05 -15.14 7.17
CA GLU A 122 15.10 -15.78 7.98
C GLU A 122 14.53 -16.60 9.15
N ASN A 123 13.24 -16.46 9.44
CA ASN A 123 12.58 -17.05 10.61
C ASN A 123 13.30 -16.68 11.93
N SER A 124 13.84 -15.46 11.99
CA SER A 124 14.63 -14.93 13.10
C SER A 124 14.37 -13.44 13.25
N LYS A 125 13.82 -13.03 14.40
CA LYS A 125 13.51 -11.62 14.66
C LYS A 125 14.81 -10.85 14.89
N TYR A 126 15.12 -9.90 14.01
CA TYR A 126 16.33 -9.07 14.07
C TYR A 126 17.65 -9.86 14.02
N GLY A 127 17.64 -11.07 13.46
CA GLY A 127 18.87 -11.84 13.24
C GLY A 127 19.86 -11.07 12.36
N SER A 128 19.33 -10.39 11.35
CA SER A 128 20.04 -9.45 10.48
C SER A 128 19.38 -8.07 10.54
N LEU A 129 20.19 -7.01 10.52
CA LEU A 129 19.73 -5.61 10.48
C LEU A 129 20.36 -4.88 9.30
N THR A 130 19.52 -4.23 8.48
CA THR A 130 20.01 -3.37 7.38
C THR A 130 20.68 -2.11 7.91
N SER A 131 21.52 -1.48 7.09
CA SER A 131 22.14 -0.19 7.40
C SER A 131 21.11 0.89 7.71
N GLU A 132 20.01 0.90 6.98
CA GLU A 132 18.92 1.85 7.10
C GLU A 132 18.13 1.63 8.39
N THR A 133 17.92 0.36 8.77
CA THR A 133 17.29 0.01 10.05
C THR A 133 18.13 0.49 11.23
N LYS A 134 19.46 0.27 11.17
CA LYS A 134 20.37 0.76 12.21
C LYS A 134 20.32 2.29 12.31
N LYS A 135 20.37 3.00 11.18
CA LYS A 135 20.27 4.48 11.17
C LYS A 135 18.95 4.97 11.78
N LEU A 136 17.83 4.35 11.38
CA LEU A 136 16.50 4.70 11.89
C LEU A 136 16.43 4.57 13.42
N VAL A 137 16.91 3.44 13.97
CA VAL A 137 16.89 3.19 15.41
C VAL A 137 17.87 4.10 16.18
N LEU A 138 18.98 4.49 15.55
CA LEU A 138 19.95 5.42 16.12
C LEU A 138 19.54 6.89 16.01
N GLY A 139 18.43 7.19 15.32
CA GLY A 139 17.97 8.57 15.08
C GLY A 139 18.87 9.37 14.13
N ALA A 140 19.58 8.68 13.25
CA ALA A 140 20.56 9.25 12.31
C ALA A 140 19.99 9.52 10.90
#